data_AF-A0A971DW66-F1
#
_entry.id   AF-A0A971DW66-F1
#
_cell.length_a   1.000
_cell.length_b   1.000
_cell.length_c   1.000
_cell.angle_alpha   90.00
_cell.angle_beta   90.00
_cell.angle_gamma   90.00
#
_symmetry.space_group_name_H-M   'P 1'
#
loop_
_entity.id
_entity.type
_entity.pdbx_description
1 polymer ?
#
loop_
_entity_poly.entity_id
_entity_poly.type
_entity_poly.pdbx_seq_one_letter_code
_entity_poly.pdbx_strand_id
1 'polypeptide(L)'
;MKVAKLVIGIISIVLTLVIFFQSCAASIGDALMDEGGTSGASGILVAILMLVAGIVAIAARNSRGGSIACTIIYALAGILGVASQGIYADLKIWGAVCLVFAVFFLVDAIISRKQEARQEESASSAEV
;
A
#
# COMPACT_ATOMS: atom_id res chain seq x y z
N MET A 1 -6.32 13.80 -8.38
CA MET A 1 -5.36 14.60 -7.58
C MET A 1 -3.93 14.13 -7.82
N LYS A 2 -3.21 14.72 -8.80
CA LYS A 2 -1.88 14.20 -9.23
C LYS A 2 -0.79 14.36 -8.16
N VAL A 3 -0.83 15.48 -7.42
CA VAL A 3 0.16 15.78 -6.36
C VAL A 3 -0.05 14.88 -5.13
N ALA A 4 -1.29 14.66 -4.70
CA ALA A 4 -1.60 13.77 -3.57
C ALA A 4 -1.11 12.33 -3.79
N LYS A 5 -1.28 11.80 -5.02
CA LYS A 5 -0.75 10.48 -5.42
C LYS A 5 0.77 10.38 -5.37
N LEU A 6 1.46 11.47 -5.72
CA LEU A 6 2.91 11.53 -5.68
C LEU A 6 3.41 11.60 -4.24
N VAL A 7 2.81 12.46 -3.42
CA VAL A 7 3.15 12.61 -1.99
C VAL A 7 2.92 11.30 -1.24
N ILE A 8 1.76 10.64 -1.43
CA ILE A 8 1.46 9.36 -0.76
C ILE A 8 2.40 8.24 -1.22
N GLY A 9 2.80 8.24 -2.49
CA GLY A 9 3.76 7.27 -3.03
C GLY A 9 5.15 7.44 -2.42
N ILE A 10 5.64 8.69 -2.31
CA ILE A 10 6.91 9.00 -1.66
C ILE A 10 6.87 8.62 -0.17
N ILE A 11 5.80 9.00 0.53
CA ILE A 11 5.61 8.64 1.95
C ILE A 11 5.65 7.13 2.11
N SER A 12 4.96 6.37 1.24
CA SER A 12 4.99 4.92 1.35
C SER A 12 6.36 4.32 1.10
N ILE A 13 7.16 4.85 0.17
CA ILE A 13 8.54 4.36 -0.04
C ILE A 13 9.39 4.58 1.21
N VAL A 14 9.27 5.74 1.86
CA VAL A 14 9.99 6.04 3.11
C VAL A 14 9.53 5.11 4.23
N LEU A 15 8.22 4.89 4.38
CA LEU A 15 7.67 3.97 5.38
C LEU A 15 8.16 2.54 5.16
N THR A 16 8.23 2.08 3.91
CA THR A 16 8.77 0.75 3.60
C THR A 16 10.20 0.58 4.08
N LEU A 17 11.06 1.59 3.96
CA LEU A 17 12.44 1.51 4.45
C LEU A 17 12.50 1.35 5.97
N VAL A 18 11.59 2.01 6.70
CA VAL A 18 11.49 1.86 8.16
C VAL A 18 11.04 0.44 8.54
N ILE A 19 10.01 -0.09 7.86
CA ILE A 19 9.52 -1.46 8.06
C ILE A 19 10.60 -2.49 7.73
N PHE A 20 11.37 -2.25 6.67
CA PHE A 20 12.44 -3.16 6.25
C PHE A 20 13.53 -3.26 7.31
N PHE A 21 14.00 -2.12 7.85
CA PHE A 21 14.97 -2.12 8.95
C PHE A 21 14.41 -2.75 10.24
N GLN A 22 13.15 -2.49 10.57
CA GLN A 22 12.47 -3.13 11.72
C GLN A 22 12.34 -4.65 11.54
N SER A 23 11.99 -5.10 10.33
CA SER A 23 11.87 -6.53 10.03
C SER A 23 13.23 -7.23 10.02
N CYS A 24 14.29 -6.56 9.58
CA CYS A 24 15.65 -7.06 9.71
C CYS A 24 16.05 -7.19 11.19
N ALA A 25 15.75 -6.18 12.03
CA ALA A 25 15.99 -6.25 13.47
C ALA A 25 15.18 -7.39 14.12
N ALA A 26 13.91 -7.55 13.76
CA ALA A 26 13.07 -8.65 14.23
C ALA A 26 13.62 -10.02 13.77
N SER A 27 14.06 -10.15 12.51
CA SER A 27 14.65 -11.39 12.00
C SER A 27 15.97 -11.77 12.69
N ILE A 28 16.80 -10.79 13.04
CA ILE A 28 18.03 -11.02 13.80
C ILE A 28 17.70 -11.36 15.27
N GLY A 29 16.73 -10.68 15.87
CA GLY A 29 16.23 -10.97 17.21
C GLY A 29 15.69 -12.39 17.33
N ASP A 30 14.92 -12.83 16.34
CA ASP A 30 14.36 -14.18 16.22
C ASP A 30 15.48 -15.24 16.10
N ALA A 31 16.46 -15.00 15.21
CA ALA A 31 17.62 -15.88 15.04
C ALA A 31 18.54 -15.95 16.27
N LEU A 32 18.58 -14.89 17.09
CA LEU A 32 19.34 -14.86 18.34
C LEU A 32 18.61 -15.54 19.51
N MET A 33 17.27 -15.53 19.49
CA MET A 33 16.45 -16.13 20.54
C MET A 33 16.13 -17.62 20.29
N ASP A 34 16.46 -18.16 19.11
CA ASP A 34 16.18 -19.55 18.67
C ASP A 34 14.71 -19.97 18.83
N GLU A 35 13.80 -19.00 19.00
CA GLU A 35 12.38 -19.21 18.78
C GLU A 35 12.18 -19.11 17.27
N GLY A 36 11.73 -20.18 16.61
CA GLY A 36 11.47 -20.21 15.16
C GLY A 36 10.29 -19.33 14.72
N GLY A 37 10.34 -18.04 15.01
CA GLY A 37 9.31 -17.06 14.74
C GLY A 37 9.36 -16.57 13.30
N THR A 38 8.38 -17.00 12.52
CA THR A 38 8.15 -16.60 11.11
C THR A 38 7.79 -15.11 10.90
N SER A 39 7.94 -14.30 11.95
CA SER A 39 7.60 -12.88 12.02
C SER A 39 8.53 -11.97 11.19
N GLY A 40 9.84 -12.24 11.18
CA GLY A 40 10.80 -11.47 10.39
C GLY A 40 10.58 -11.62 8.88
N ALA A 41 10.29 -12.85 8.43
CA ALA A 41 10.05 -13.14 7.02
C ALA A 41 8.75 -12.52 6.50
N SER A 42 7.69 -12.52 7.32
CA SER A 42 6.42 -11.88 6.96
C SER A 42 6.54 -10.35 6.90
N GLY A 43 7.31 -9.72 7.78
CA GLY A 43 7.64 -8.30 7.72
C GLY A 43 8.40 -7.90 6.45
N ILE A 44 9.38 -8.70 6.03
CA ILE A 44 10.11 -8.49 4.76
C ILE A 44 9.15 -8.61 3.56
N LEU A 45 8.24 -9.58 3.57
CA LEU A 45 7.27 -9.78 2.50
C LEU A 45 6.29 -8.60 2.40
N VAL A 46 5.79 -8.11 3.54
CA VAL A 46 4.94 -6.90 3.61
C VAL A 46 5.72 -5.67 3.11
N ALA A 47 6.99 -5.51 3.49
CA ALA A 47 7.83 -4.42 3.02
C ALA A 47 7.98 -4.43 1.49
N ILE A 48 8.25 -5.59 0.88
CA ILE A 48 8.37 -5.72 -0.57
C ILE A 48 7.05 -5.34 -1.27
N LEU A 49 5.91 -5.83 -0.78
CA LEU A 49 4.60 -5.48 -1.34
C LEU A 49 4.32 -3.98 -1.22
N MET A 50 4.66 -3.37 -0.08
CA MET A 50 4.49 -1.94 0.14
C MET A 50 5.41 -1.10 -0.75
N LEU A 51 6.64 -1.58 -1.03
CA LEU A 51 7.55 -0.96 -2.00
C LEU A 51 6.96 -0.95 -3.41
N VAL A 52 6.46 -2.11 -3.86
CA VAL A 52 5.85 -2.26 -5.18
C VAL A 52 4.62 -1.34 -5.29
N ALA A 53 3.78 -1.29 -4.25
CA ALA A 53 2.64 -0.39 -4.21
C ALA A 53 3.05 1.09 -4.31
N GLY A 54 4.11 1.50 -3.61
CA GLY A 54 4.68 2.85 -3.67
C GLY A 54 5.19 3.22 -5.07
N ILE A 55 5.91 2.32 -5.73
CA ILE A 55 6.42 2.53 -7.10
C ILE A 55 5.24 2.63 -8.09
N VAL A 56 4.26 1.73 -7.98
CA VAL A 56 3.06 1.76 -8.85
C VAL A 56 2.25 3.03 -8.62
N ALA A 57 2.15 3.54 -7.39
CA ALA A 57 1.48 4.81 -7.09
C ALA A 57 2.14 6.00 -7.80
N ILE A 58 3.46 6.01 -7.91
CA ILE A 58 4.24 7.07 -8.58
C ILE A 58 4.19 6.92 -10.10
N ALA A 59 4.41 5.71 -10.62
CA ALA A 59 4.47 5.39 -12.04
C ALA A 59 3.09 5.54 -12.70
N ALA A 60 2.05 5.03 -12.04
CA ALA A 60 0.69 5.05 -12.55
C ALA A 60 -0.14 6.22 -11.97
N ARG A 61 0.52 7.28 -11.46
CA ARG A 61 -0.14 8.49 -10.91
C ARG A 61 -1.08 9.20 -11.90
N ASN A 62 -0.88 8.98 -13.20
CA ASN A 62 -1.64 9.58 -14.28
C ASN A 62 -2.74 8.66 -14.83
N SER A 63 -2.87 7.43 -14.31
CA SER A 63 -3.82 6.43 -14.79
C SER A 63 -4.77 5.95 -13.69
N ARG A 64 -6.05 5.84 -14.03
CA ARG A 64 -7.13 5.32 -13.16
C ARG A 64 -6.83 3.88 -12.71
N GLY A 65 -6.25 3.08 -13.61
CA GLY A 65 -5.83 1.70 -13.33
C GLY A 65 -4.72 1.60 -12.30
N GLY A 66 -3.87 2.62 -12.21
CA GLY A 66 -2.81 2.71 -11.19
C GLY A 66 -3.33 2.76 -9.77
N SER A 67 -4.35 3.59 -9.54
CA SER A 67 -5.02 3.73 -8.24
C SER A 67 -5.71 2.42 -7.81
N ILE A 68 -6.30 1.69 -8.75
CA ILE A 68 -6.94 0.38 -8.48
C ILE A 68 -5.87 -0.68 -8.15
N ALA A 69 -4.80 -0.75 -8.94
CA ALA A 69 -3.69 -1.66 -8.68
C ALA A 69 -3.06 -1.40 -7.29
N CYS A 70 -2.82 -0.13 -6.93
CA CYS A 70 -2.32 0.24 -5.61
C CYS A 70 -3.26 -0.22 -4.50
N THR A 71 -4.57 -0.02 -4.66
CA THR A 71 -5.58 -0.46 -3.68
C THR A 71 -5.47 -1.97 -3.42
N ILE A 72 -5.38 -2.78 -4.48
CA ILE A 72 -5.30 -4.24 -4.36
C ILE A 72 -4.00 -4.65 -3.67
N ILE A 73 -2.86 -4.04 -4.04
CA ILE A 73 -1.56 -4.38 -3.46
C ILE A 73 -1.50 -3.99 -1.98
N TYR A 74 -1.96 -2.79 -1.60
CA TYR A 74 -2.02 -2.38 -0.20
C TYR A 74 -3.01 -3.21 0.63
N ALA A 75 -4.15 -3.60 0.05
CA ALA A 75 -5.10 -4.47 0.73
C ALA A 75 -4.48 -5.85 0.99
N LEU A 76 -3.81 -6.44 0.00
CA LEU A 76 -3.09 -7.70 0.17
C LEU A 76 -1.96 -7.58 1.20
N ALA A 77 -1.16 -6.52 1.13
CA ALA A 77 -0.09 -6.26 2.11
C ALA A 77 -0.65 -6.08 3.53
N GLY A 78 -1.77 -5.37 3.69
CA GLY A 78 -2.44 -5.18 4.96
C GLY A 78 -3.03 -6.47 5.52
N ILE A 79 -3.68 -7.27 4.68
CA ILE A 79 -4.20 -8.59 5.08
C ILE A 79 -3.04 -9.51 5.47
N LEU A 80 -1.94 -9.53 4.72
CA LEU A 80 -0.77 -10.34 5.05
C LEU A 80 -0.07 -9.88 6.34
N GLY A 81 0.00 -8.56 6.58
CA GLY A 81 0.56 -7.99 7.80
C GLY A 81 -0.32 -8.26 9.04
N VAL A 82 -1.64 -8.25 8.89
CA VAL A 82 -2.56 -8.60 9.98
C VAL A 82 -2.69 -10.12 10.16
N ALA A 83 -2.61 -10.91 9.09
CA ALA A 83 -2.77 -12.37 9.15
C ALA A 83 -1.51 -13.09 9.62
N SER A 84 -0.32 -12.52 9.39
CA SER A 84 0.96 -13.05 9.90
C SER A 84 1.13 -12.70 11.38
N GLN A 85 0.18 -13.12 12.22
CA GLN A 85 0.20 -12.94 13.68
C GLN A 85 1.43 -13.65 14.29
N GLY A 86 2.59 -13.01 14.22
CA GLY A 86 3.78 -13.37 14.99
C GLY A 86 3.87 -12.55 16.28
N ILE A 87 4.85 -12.90 17.11
CA ILE A 87 5.13 -12.37 18.47
C ILE A 87 5.27 -10.83 18.53
N TYR A 88 5.49 -10.15 17.40
CA TYR A 88 5.82 -8.73 17.35
C TYR A 88 4.61 -7.83 17.02
N ALA A 89 4.36 -6.86 17.90
CA ALA A 89 3.22 -5.93 17.82
C ALA A 89 3.35 -4.93 16.65
N ASP A 90 4.58 -4.62 16.24
CA ASP A 90 4.91 -3.75 15.11
C ASP A 90 4.26 -4.21 13.80
N LEU A 91 4.22 -5.51 13.51
CA LEU A 91 3.61 -6.03 12.28
C LEU A 91 2.09 -5.74 12.20
N LYS A 92 1.40 -5.72 13.34
CA LYS A 92 -0.02 -5.32 13.43
C LYS A 92 -0.23 -3.86 13.10
N ILE A 93 0.59 -2.97 13.65
CA ILE A 93 0.52 -1.53 13.36
C ILE A 93 0.75 -1.31 11.87
N TRP A 94 1.76 -1.96 11.29
CA TRP A 94 2.08 -1.79 9.86
C TRP A 94 1.02 -2.37 8.93
N GLY A 95 0.43 -3.52 9.26
CA GLY A 95 -0.72 -4.07 8.55
C GLY A 95 -1.93 -3.14 8.57
N ALA A 96 -2.21 -2.51 9.73
CA ALA A 96 -3.28 -1.52 9.86
C ALA A 96 -3.02 -0.26 9.03
N VAL A 97 -1.78 0.26 9.01
CA VAL A 97 -1.38 1.40 8.17
C VAL A 97 -1.53 1.06 6.69
N CYS A 98 -1.15 -0.14 6.26
CA CYS A 98 -1.36 -0.60 4.87
C CYS A 98 -2.85 -0.62 4.50
N LEU A 99 -3.73 -1.07 5.41
CA LEU A 99 -5.17 -1.03 5.20
C LEU A 99 -5.72 0.41 5.08
N VAL A 100 -5.23 1.34 5.89
CA VAL A 100 -5.61 2.76 5.78
C VAL A 100 -5.22 3.32 4.41
N PHE A 101 -4.02 3.02 3.93
CA PHE A 101 -3.60 3.42 2.58
C PHE A 101 -4.43 2.76 1.48
N ALA A 102 -4.83 1.50 1.64
CA ALA A 102 -5.72 0.83 0.71
C ALA A 102 -7.07 1.57 0.59
N VAL A 103 -7.67 1.96 1.72
CA VAL A 103 -8.94 2.71 1.73
C VAL A 103 -8.79 4.08 1.08
N PHE A 104 -7.69 4.80 1.36
CA PHE A 104 -7.41 6.08 0.71
C PHE A 104 -7.31 5.94 -0.82
N PHE A 105 -6.59 4.94 -1.31
CA PHE A 105 -6.49 4.68 -2.76
C PHE A 105 -7.80 4.21 -3.38
N LEU A 106 -8.63 3.46 -2.63
CA LEU A 106 -9.96 3.08 -3.05
C LEU A 106 -10.87 4.30 -3.24
N VAL A 107 -10.86 5.23 -2.29
CA VAL A 107 -11.63 6.49 -2.38
C VAL A 107 -11.15 7.33 -3.57
N ASP A 108 -9.84 7.46 -3.77
CA ASP A 108 -9.30 8.17 -4.93
C ASP A 108 -9.70 7.48 -6.26
N ALA A 109 -9.72 6.14 -6.31
CA ALA A 109 -10.18 5.40 -7.48
C ALA A 109 -11.67 5.67 -7.79
N ILE A 110 -12.52 5.75 -6.76
CA ILE A 110 -13.96 6.05 -6.90
C ILE A 110 -14.17 7.51 -7.35
N ILE A 111 -13.45 8.47 -6.78
CA ILE A 111 -13.54 9.89 -7.16
C ILE A 111 -13.06 10.09 -8.60
N SER A 112 -11.93 9.48 -8.96
CA SER A 112 -11.43 9.46 -10.34
C SER A 112 -12.45 8.81 -11.26
N ARG A 113 -13.23 7.83 -10.77
CA ARG A 113 -14.31 7.24 -11.56
C ARG A 113 -15.42 8.20 -11.91
N LYS A 114 -15.85 9.01 -10.94
CA LYS A 114 -16.98 9.94 -11.10
C LYS A 114 -16.66 11.11 -12.05
N GLN A 115 -15.38 11.50 -12.16
CA GLN A 115 -14.96 12.59 -13.05
C GLN A 115 -15.02 12.22 -14.54
N GLU A 116 -14.65 10.98 -14.89
CA GLU A 116 -14.68 10.51 -16.29
C GLU A 116 -16.11 10.32 -16.80
N ALA A 117 -17.01 9.76 -15.98
CA ALA A 117 -18.43 9.63 -16.34
C ALA A 117 -19.10 10.99 -16.62
N ARG A 118 -18.71 12.02 -15.86
CA ARG A 118 -19.22 13.39 -16.05
C ARG A 118 -18.66 14.07 -17.31
N GLN A 119 -17.46 13.69 -17.75
CA GLN A 119 -16.89 14.15 -19.02
C GLN A 119 -17.57 13.47 -20.21
N GLU A 120 -17.88 12.18 -20.14
CA GLU A 120 -18.66 11.48 -21.17
C GLU A 120 -20.08 12.06 -21.31
N GLU A 121 -20.76 12.33 -20.20
CA GLU A 121 -22.10 12.93 -20.19
C GLU A 121 -22.11 14.36 -20.74
N SER A 122 -21.07 15.16 -20.42
CA SER A 122 -20.91 16.52 -20.96
C SER A 122 -20.50 16.54 -22.43
N ALA A 123 -19.76 15.54 -22.92
CA ALA A 123 -19.39 15.41 -24.32
C ALA A 123 -20.60 14.99 -25.17
N SER A 124 -21.37 14.00 -24.69
CA SER A 124 -22.61 13.57 -25.34
C SER A 124 -23.68 14.67 -25.38
N SER A 125 -23.72 15.58 -24.41
CA SER A 125 -24.65 16.73 -24.42
C SER A 125 -24.19 17.91 -25.29
N ALA A 126 -22.93 17.92 -25.73
CA ALA A 126 -22.39 18.96 -26.61
C ALA A 126 -22.48 18.60 -28.10
N GLU A 127 -22.69 17.32 -28.42
CA GLU A 127 -22.90 16.82 -29.79
C GLU A 127 -24.39 16.75 -30.20
N VAL A 128 -25.33 17.05 -29.28
CA VAL A 128 -26.79 17.11 -29.52
C VAL A 128 -27.26 18.56 -29.54
#